data_AF-Q2K564-F1
#
_entry.id   AF-Q2K564-F1
#
_cell.length_a   1.000
_cell.length_b   1.000
_cell.length_c   1.000
_cell.angle_alpha   90.00
_cell.angle_beta   90.00
_cell.angle_gamma   90.00
#
_symmetry.space_group_name_H-M   'P 1'
#
loop_
_entity.id
_entity.type
_entity.pdbx_description
1 polymer ?
#
loop_
_entity_poly.entity_id
_entity_poly.type
_entity_poly.pdbx_seq_one_letter_code
_entity_poly.pdbx_strand_id
1 'polypeptide(L)'
;MRFKQFSRFSLTKPSGRYLYNLMSNAHHRKKQPALVRQQLLEVAARLAASDGMAAVTLDAVSSASSVSKGGLLHHFPTKNALLDALFESLLEKFDVDIEELMRGDPQPQGRFTRAYLRAVSGLKDRPDDSRSWTQVTIALLAEPRLRLRWRRWVQARAEEYVGTDSSLDAQIVRFAADGLWFADTLESHEISDSLRRDLINRLVELTGK
;
A
#
# COMPACT_ATOMS: atom_id res chain seq x y z
N MET A 1 -68.08 32.52 -15.67
CA MET A 1 -69.12 32.09 -16.63
C MET A 1 -68.85 30.62 -16.97
N ARG A 2 -69.83 29.75 -16.68
CA ARG A 2 -70.00 28.31 -17.02
C ARG A 2 -68.97 27.31 -16.45
N PHE A 3 -69.30 26.56 -15.40
CA PHE A 3 -70.10 25.30 -15.35
C PHE A 3 -69.50 24.13 -16.16
N LYS A 4 -69.10 23.07 -15.45
CA LYS A 4 -69.73 21.75 -15.56
C LYS A 4 -69.41 20.86 -14.34
N GLN A 5 -70.48 20.46 -13.66
CA GLN A 5 -70.57 19.32 -12.74
C GLN A 5 -70.41 18.00 -13.48
N PHE A 6 -69.95 16.97 -12.78
CA PHE A 6 -70.38 15.54 -12.74
C PHE A 6 -69.29 14.82 -11.92
N SER A 7 -69.50 13.85 -11.04
CA SER A 7 -70.65 13.22 -10.41
C SER A 7 -70.12 12.51 -9.15
N ARG A 8 -71.00 12.29 -8.17
CA ARG A 8 -70.74 11.52 -6.95
C ARG A 8 -70.26 10.09 -7.27
N PHE A 9 -69.27 9.62 -6.51
CA PHE A 9 -69.29 8.24 -6.04
C PHE A 9 -68.88 8.19 -4.57
N SER A 10 -69.70 7.46 -3.82
CA SER A 10 -69.66 7.28 -2.38
C SER A 10 -68.89 6.01 -2.03
N LEU A 11 -68.07 6.12 -0.98
CA LEU A 11 -67.69 5.09 -0.01
C LEU A 11 -67.07 3.78 -0.51
N THR A 12 -65.76 3.67 -0.31
CA THR A 12 -65.16 2.53 0.42
C THR A 12 -63.93 3.01 1.18
N LYS A 13 -63.91 2.84 2.51
CA LYS A 13 -62.68 2.94 3.32
C LYS A 13 -61.81 1.70 3.02
N PRO A 14 -60.49 1.88 2.95
CA PRO A 14 -59.59 1.11 3.80
C PRO A 14 -58.70 2.10 4.58
N SER A 15 -58.82 2.18 5.90
CA SER A 15 -58.05 1.38 6.86
C SER A 15 -56.55 1.68 6.84
N GLY A 16 -56.10 2.46 7.83
CA GLY A 16 -54.88 2.20 8.59
C GLY A 16 -53.53 2.57 7.96
N ARG A 17 -52.84 3.48 8.66
CA ARG A 17 -51.36 3.62 8.71
C ARG A 17 -50.66 4.40 7.59
N TYR A 18 -51.02 5.68 7.46
CA TYR A 18 -50.07 6.72 7.04
C TYR A 18 -49.24 7.21 8.24
N LEU A 19 -48.40 6.35 8.83
CA LEU A 19 -47.39 6.75 9.85
C LEU A 19 -46.19 5.80 9.87
N TYR A 20 -45.64 5.42 8.71
CA TYR A 20 -44.39 4.64 8.67
C TYR A 20 -43.43 5.11 7.57
N ASN A 21 -43.46 6.40 7.23
CA ASN A 21 -42.61 6.96 6.18
C ASN A 21 -41.48 7.87 6.72
N LEU A 22 -40.97 7.61 7.92
CA LEU A 22 -39.88 8.41 8.51
C LEU A 22 -38.70 7.61 9.10
N MET A 23 -38.65 6.28 8.97
CA MET A 23 -37.53 5.49 9.51
C MET A 23 -37.14 4.30 8.63
N SER A 24 -36.94 4.52 7.33
CA SER A 24 -36.29 3.53 6.45
C SER A 24 -35.26 4.15 5.51
N ASN A 25 -34.62 5.24 5.96
CA ASN A 25 -33.32 5.68 5.45
C ASN A 25 -32.22 5.39 6.49
N ALA A 26 -32.29 4.23 7.16
CA ALA A 26 -31.11 3.66 7.82
C ALA A 26 -30.21 3.10 6.71
N HIS A 27 -29.51 4.03 6.10
CA HIS A 27 -28.68 3.90 4.92
C HIS A 27 -27.91 2.59 4.90
N HIS A 28 -28.20 1.81 3.87
CA HIS A 28 -27.36 0.76 3.32
C HIS A 28 -26.01 1.39 2.92
N ARG A 29 -25.15 1.71 3.89
CA ARG A 29 -23.76 2.10 3.64
C ARG A 29 -23.16 0.88 2.97
N LYS A 30 -23.00 0.89 1.65
CA LYS A 30 -22.27 -0.14 0.90
C LYS A 30 -20.97 -0.34 1.66
N LYS A 31 -20.87 -1.42 2.43
CA LYS A 31 -19.63 -1.79 3.12
C LYS A 31 -18.63 -1.96 1.99
N GLN A 32 -17.64 -1.09 1.94
CA GLN A 32 -16.49 -1.24 1.05
C GLN A 32 -15.39 -1.88 1.89
N PRO A 33 -15.45 -3.22 2.11
CA PRO A 33 -14.54 -3.92 3.00
C PRO A 33 -13.06 -3.73 2.62
N ALA A 34 -12.77 -3.55 1.33
CA ALA A 34 -11.41 -3.26 0.85
C ALA A 34 -10.91 -1.88 1.33
N LEU A 35 -11.75 -0.85 1.26
CA LEU A 35 -11.40 0.50 1.74
C LEU A 35 -11.20 0.52 3.26
N VAL A 36 -12.05 -0.19 4.00
CA VAL A 36 -11.88 -0.34 5.46
C VAL A 36 -10.59 -1.09 5.78
N ARG A 37 -10.29 -2.17 5.06
CA ARG A 37 -9.04 -2.92 5.21
C ARG A 37 -7.83 -2.03 4.97
N GLN A 38 -7.83 -1.24 3.89
CA GLN A 38 -6.74 -0.32 3.57
C GLN A 38 -6.58 0.77 4.65
N GLN A 39 -7.68 1.38 5.10
CA GLN A 39 -7.64 2.38 6.18
C GLN A 39 -7.00 1.83 7.45
N LEU A 40 -7.32 0.58 7.82
CA LEU A 40 -6.72 -0.09 8.97
C LEU A 40 -5.21 -0.32 8.79
N LEU A 41 -4.76 -0.68 7.59
CA LEU A 41 -3.33 -0.83 7.26
C LEU A 41 -2.59 0.50 7.33
N GLU A 42 -3.19 1.59 6.85
CA GLU A 42 -2.61 2.93 6.94
C GLU A 42 -2.47 3.41 8.40
N VAL A 43 -3.48 3.12 9.24
CA VAL A 43 -3.39 3.38 10.69
C VAL A 43 -2.25 2.57 11.31
N ALA A 44 -2.15 1.27 10.99
CA ALA A 44 -1.09 0.42 11.50
C ALA A 44 0.31 0.88 11.05
N ALA A 45 0.46 1.31 9.80
CA ALA A 45 1.70 1.86 9.26
C ALA A 45 2.12 3.14 9.99
N ARG A 46 1.16 4.06 10.23
CA ARG A 46 1.43 5.30 10.97
C ARG A 46 1.88 5.03 12.40
N LEU A 47 1.19 4.15 13.12
CA LEU A 47 1.57 3.75 14.49
C LEU A 47 2.96 3.11 14.53
N ALA A 48 3.28 2.27 13.54
CA ALA A 48 4.60 1.66 13.44
C ALA A 48 5.71 2.70 13.22
N ALA A 49 5.44 3.72 12.39
CA ALA A 49 6.40 4.77 12.08
C ALA A 49 6.59 5.75 13.26
N SER A 50 5.52 6.12 13.97
CA SER A 50 5.59 7.08 15.08
C SER A 50 6.11 6.45 16.38
N ASP A 51 5.59 5.27 16.73
CA ASP A 51 5.74 4.69 18.07
C ASP A 51 6.46 3.32 18.05
N GLY A 52 6.87 2.87 16.87
CA GLY A 52 7.55 1.59 16.66
C GLY A 52 6.61 0.38 16.58
N MET A 53 7.16 -0.76 16.18
CA MET A 53 6.39 -2.00 15.94
C MET A 53 5.70 -2.58 17.19
N ALA A 54 6.20 -2.24 18.37
CA ALA A 54 5.59 -2.65 19.64
C ALA A 54 4.20 -2.00 19.83
N ALA A 55 4.03 -0.75 19.40
CA ALA A 55 2.78 0.01 19.51
C ALA A 55 1.66 -0.51 18.60
N VAL A 56 2.01 -1.23 17.52
CA VAL A 56 1.03 -1.83 16.61
C VAL A 56 0.33 -3.00 17.31
N THR A 57 -0.78 -2.71 17.97
CA THR A 57 -1.69 -3.69 18.57
C THR A 57 -3.07 -3.56 17.94
N LEU A 58 -3.86 -4.64 17.96
CA LEU A 58 -5.24 -4.60 17.44
C LEU A 58 -6.07 -3.54 18.17
N ASP A 59 -5.83 -3.33 19.46
CA ASP A 59 -6.53 -2.32 20.27
C ASP A 59 -6.08 -0.90 19.93
N ALA A 60 -4.77 -0.66 19.78
CA ALA A 60 -4.26 0.64 19.35
C ALA A 60 -4.76 1.01 17.95
N VAL A 61 -4.74 0.06 17.00
CA VAL A 61 -5.24 0.28 15.63
C VAL A 61 -6.74 0.52 15.63
N SER A 62 -7.53 -0.25 16.40
CA SER A 62 -8.97 0.01 16.52
C SER A 62 -9.22 1.40 17.08
N SER A 63 -8.53 1.78 18.15
CA SER A 63 -8.69 3.08 18.84
C SER A 63 -8.29 4.27 17.98
N ALA A 64 -7.23 4.12 17.17
CA ALA A 64 -6.75 5.13 16.23
C ALA A 64 -7.52 5.14 14.89
N SER A 65 -8.53 4.27 14.74
CA SER A 65 -9.37 4.17 13.55
C SER A 65 -10.84 4.50 13.87
N SER A 66 -11.65 4.68 12.83
CA SER A 66 -13.11 4.76 12.96
C SER A 66 -13.79 3.39 12.98
N VAL A 67 -13.03 2.30 13.15
CA VAL A 67 -13.49 0.91 13.06
C VAL A 67 -13.53 0.28 14.45
N SER A 68 -14.66 -0.34 14.80
CA SER A 68 -14.81 -1.03 16.09
C SER A 68 -13.86 -2.23 16.20
N LYS A 69 -13.53 -2.65 17.42
CA LYS A 69 -12.69 -3.83 17.68
C LYS A 69 -13.22 -5.09 16.98
N GLY A 70 -14.54 -5.30 17.01
CA GLY A 70 -15.18 -6.41 16.28
C GLY A 70 -15.07 -6.28 14.76
N GLY A 71 -15.17 -5.07 14.22
CA GLY A 71 -14.96 -4.81 12.79
C GLY A 71 -13.51 -5.03 12.36
N LEU A 72 -12.55 -4.62 13.19
CA LEU A 72 -11.13 -4.87 12.94
C LEU A 72 -10.81 -6.36 12.98
N LEU A 73 -11.30 -7.08 13.98
CA LEU A 73 -11.08 -8.53 14.12
C LEU A 73 -11.67 -9.35 12.96
N HIS A 74 -12.72 -8.84 12.30
CA HIS A 74 -13.26 -9.44 11.08
C HIS A 74 -12.25 -9.35 9.90
N HIS A 75 -11.42 -8.30 9.85
CA HIS A 75 -10.37 -8.17 8.83
C HIS A 75 -9.06 -8.83 9.23
N PHE A 76 -8.67 -8.68 10.50
CA PHE A 76 -7.40 -9.13 11.04
C PHE A 76 -7.61 -9.85 12.37
N PRO A 77 -7.80 -11.18 12.36
CA PRO A 77 -8.10 -11.94 13.57
C PRO A 77 -6.92 -11.95 14.56
N THR A 78 -5.70 -11.66 14.11
CA THR A 78 -4.49 -11.62 14.93
C THR A 78 -3.59 -10.45 14.55
N LYS A 79 -2.70 -10.03 15.46
CA LYS A 79 -1.62 -9.07 15.14
C LYS A 79 -0.78 -9.57 13.97
N ASN A 80 -0.46 -10.85 13.91
CA ASN A 80 0.31 -11.42 12.81
C ASN A 80 -0.40 -11.28 11.45
N ALA A 81 -1.72 -11.50 11.40
CA ALA A 81 -2.51 -11.32 10.19
C ALA A 81 -2.54 -9.84 9.74
N LEU A 82 -2.60 -8.90 10.69
CA LEU A 82 -2.46 -7.47 10.40
C LEU A 82 -1.06 -7.15 9.81
N LEU A 83 0.01 -7.64 10.44
CA LEU A 83 1.38 -7.39 9.99
C LEU A 83 1.66 -8.03 8.62
N ASP A 84 1.08 -9.21 8.34
CA ASP A 84 1.15 -9.83 7.02
C ASP A 84 0.53 -8.97 5.94
N ALA A 85 -0.69 -8.51 6.19
CA ALA A 85 -1.42 -7.68 5.26
C ALA A 85 -0.74 -6.32 5.07
N LEU A 86 -0.14 -5.78 6.12
CA LEU A 86 0.65 -4.56 6.06
C LEU A 86 1.88 -4.76 5.16
N PHE A 87 2.63 -5.84 5.38
CA PHE A 87 3.80 -6.18 4.59
C PHE A 87 3.45 -6.50 3.12
N GLU A 88 2.32 -7.16 2.89
CA GLU A 88 1.80 -7.40 1.55
C GLU A 88 1.45 -6.10 0.82
N SER A 89 0.75 -5.18 1.48
CA SER A 89 0.43 -3.88 0.90
C SER A 89 1.68 -3.05 0.58
N LEU A 90 2.75 -3.21 1.35
CA LEU A 90 4.07 -2.63 1.07
C LEU A 90 4.67 -3.19 -0.21
N LEU A 91 4.69 -4.51 -0.35
CA LEU A 91 5.20 -5.17 -1.55
C LEU A 91 4.38 -4.81 -2.79
N GLU A 92 3.04 -4.80 -2.69
CA GLU A 92 2.16 -4.43 -3.80
C GLU A 92 2.42 -3.01 -4.31
N LYS A 93 2.59 -2.03 -3.40
CA LYS A 93 2.94 -0.65 -3.79
C LYS A 93 4.28 -0.60 -4.51
N PHE A 94 5.26 -1.31 -3.99
CA PHE A 94 6.60 -1.34 -4.58
C PHE A 94 6.62 -2.05 -5.94
N ASP A 95 5.86 -3.12 -6.11
CA ASP A 95 5.66 -3.79 -7.41
C ASP A 95 5.03 -2.83 -8.42
N VAL A 96 3.98 -2.11 -8.05
CA VAL A 96 3.34 -1.10 -8.91
C VAL A 96 4.35 -0.04 -9.35
N ASP A 97 5.16 0.48 -8.43
CA ASP A 97 6.20 1.47 -8.74
C ASP A 97 7.22 0.91 -9.77
N ILE A 98 7.66 -0.32 -9.58
CA ILE A 98 8.58 -1.00 -10.51
C ILE A 98 7.92 -1.19 -11.87
N GLU A 99 6.69 -1.68 -11.92
CA GLU A 99 5.95 -1.92 -13.17
C GLU A 99 5.73 -0.63 -13.97
N GLU A 100 5.40 0.48 -13.30
CA GLU A 100 5.26 1.79 -13.92
C GLU A 100 6.59 2.27 -14.53
N LEU A 101 7.69 2.14 -13.79
CA LEU A 101 9.02 2.49 -14.27
C LEU A 101 9.47 1.60 -15.44
N MET A 102 9.15 0.31 -15.40
CA MET A 102 9.42 -0.61 -16.50
C MET A 102 8.62 -0.26 -17.76
N ARG A 103 7.35 0.16 -17.62
CA ARG A 103 6.51 0.58 -18.75
C ARG A 103 7.08 1.81 -19.45
N GLY A 104 7.75 2.69 -18.70
CA GLY A 104 8.44 3.88 -19.23
C GLY A 104 9.82 3.63 -19.83
N ASP A 105 10.37 2.41 -19.73
CA ASP A 105 11.71 2.09 -20.22
C ASP A 105 11.65 1.21 -21.49
N PRO A 106 11.99 1.76 -22.67
CA PRO A 106 11.93 1.00 -23.92
C PRO A 106 13.01 -0.07 -24.01
N GLN A 107 14.13 0.05 -23.28
CA GLN A 107 15.27 -0.87 -23.41
C GLN A 107 14.99 -2.18 -22.65
N PRO A 108 14.95 -3.35 -23.32
CA PRO A 108 14.64 -4.61 -22.64
C PRO A 108 15.76 -5.12 -21.72
N GLN A 109 17.01 -5.00 -22.14
CA GLN A 109 18.17 -5.43 -21.36
C GLN A 109 18.26 -4.60 -20.07
N GLY A 110 18.33 -5.25 -18.90
CA GLY A 110 18.46 -4.60 -17.60
C GLY A 110 17.25 -3.78 -17.14
N ARG A 111 16.09 -3.92 -17.82
CA ARG A 111 14.91 -3.07 -17.59
C ARG A 111 14.41 -3.15 -16.16
N PHE A 112 14.24 -4.38 -15.67
CA PHE A 112 13.77 -4.60 -14.31
C PHE A 112 14.75 -4.02 -13.29
N THR A 113 16.04 -4.22 -13.51
CA THR A 113 17.09 -3.72 -12.61
C THR A 113 17.16 -2.21 -12.59
N ARG A 114 17.01 -1.52 -13.73
CA ARG A 114 16.89 -0.05 -13.76
C ARG A 114 15.64 0.45 -13.08
N ALA A 115 14.50 -0.22 -13.30
CA ALA A 115 13.26 0.13 -12.63
C ALA A 115 13.37 -0.06 -11.11
N TYR A 116 13.94 -1.18 -10.66
CA TYR A 116 14.23 -1.44 -9.25
C TYR A 116 15.13 -0.37 -8.65
N LEU A 117 16.27 -0.06 -9.28
CA LEU A 117 17.20 0.98 -8.84
C LEU A 117 16.49 2.34 -8.67
N ARG A 118 15.68 2.74 -9.66
CA ARG A 118 14.94 4.00 -9.63
C ARG A 118 13.83 4.01 -8.58
N ALA A 119 13.11 2.91 -8.43
CA ALA A 119 12.05 2.76 -7.43
C ALA A 119 12.63 2.92 -6.01
N VAL A 120 13.73 2.23 -5.74
CA VAL A 120 14.41 2.23 -4.44
C VAL A 120 15.07 3.57 -4.15
N SER A 121 15.84 4.14 -5.09
CA SER A 121 16.51 5.43 -4.89
C SER A 121 15.54 6.61 -4.77
N GLY A 122 14.38 6.53 -5.43
CA GLY A 122 13.34 7.55 -5.36
C GLY A 122 12.56 7.57 -4.03
N LEU A 123 12.70 6.56 -3.15
CA LEU A 123 12.02 6.52 -1.86
C LEU A 123 12.41 7.71 -0.96
N LYS A 124 13.65 8.20 -1.04
CA LYS A 124 14.17 9.34 -0.27
C LYS A 124 13.40 10.64 -0.54
N ASP A 125 12.97 10.82 -1.78
CA ASP A 125 12.35 12.05 -2.28
C ASP A 125 10.81 12.05 -2.13
N ARG A 126 10.23 10.95 -1.64
CA ARG A 126 8.78 10.87 -1.43
C ARG A 126 8.35 11.78 -0.27
N PRO A 127 7.09 12.29 -0.31
CA PRO A 127 6.51 13.03 0.81
C PRO A 127 6.59 12.25 2.13
N ASP A 128 6.56 12.96 3.25
CA ASP A 128 6.84 12.43 4.60
C ASP A 128 5.99 11.18 4.98
N ASP A 129 4.74 11.14 4.52
CA ASP A 129 3.84 9.99 4.69
C ASP A 129 4.40 8.68 4.08
N SER A 130 5.28 8.77 3.08
CA SER A 130 5.98 7.65 2.44
C SER A 130 7.28 7.26 3.15
N ARG A 131 7.98 8.21 3.79
CA ARG A 131 9.18 7.92 4.61
C ARG A 131 8.86 7.00 5.78
N SER A 132 7.66 7.18 6.33
CA SER A 132 7.07 6.28 7.33
C SER A 132 7.06 4.81 6.85
N TRP A 133 6.75 4.55 5.57
CA TRP A 133 6.69 3.18 5.05
C TRP A 133 8.07 2.52 4.90
N THR A 134 9.10 3.32 4.62
CA THR A 134 10.49 2.86 4.47
C THR A 134 11.05 2.32 5.79
N GLN A 135 10.89 3.07 6.89
CA GLN A 135 11.31 2.65 8.23
C GLN A 135 10.51 1.45 8.73
N VAL A 136 9.19 1.46 8.49
CA VAL A 136 8.31 0.33 8.83
C VAL A 136 8.73 -0.94 8.10
N THR A 137 9.20 -0.84 6.86
CA THR A 137 9.68 -2.00 6.09
C THR A 137 10.89 -2.64 6.77
N ILE A 138 11.90 -1.85 7.17
CA ILE A 138 13.07 -2.37 7.92
C ILE A 138 12.64 -3.03 9.22
N ALA A 139 11.73 -2.41 9.97
CA ALA A 139 11.26 -2.95 11.24
C ALA A 139 10.48 -4.27 11.06
N LEU A 140 9.64 -4.37 10.02
CA LEU A 140 8.94 -5.61 9.65
C LEU A 140 9.93 -6.72 9.25
N LEU A 141 11.05 -6.37 8.62
CA LEU A 141 12.12 -7.31 8.29
C LEU A 141 12.93 -7.78 9.52
N ALA A 142 12.65 -7.32 10.74
CA ALA A 142 13.16 -7.98 11.94
C ALA A 142 12.48 -9.35 12.19
N GLU A 143 11.24 -9.51 11.70
CA GLU A 143 10.45 -10.73 11.88
C GLU A 143 10.92 -11.84 10.90
N PRO A 144 11.36 -13.02 11.38
CA PRO A 144 11.88 -14.09 10.53
C PRO A 144 10.93 -14.50 9.39
N ARG A 145 9.63 -14.49 9.69
CA ARG A 145 8.55 -14.85 8.77
C ARG A 145 8.39 -13.85 7.63
N LEU A 146 8.48 -12.55 7.92
CA LEU A 146 8.38 -11.50 6.92
C LEU A 146 9.67 -11.40 6.09
N ARG A 147 10.84 -11.63 6.70
CA ARG A 147 12.10 -11.80 5.94
C ARG A 147 12.03 -12.93 4.94
N LEU A 148 11.46 -14.09 5.31
CA LEU A 148 11.29 -15.20 4.38
C LEU A 148 10.39 -14.80 3.21
N ARG A 149 9.34 -14.02 3.49
CA ARG A 149 8.38 -13.52 2.50
C ARG A 149 9.04 -12.51 1.54
N TRP A 150 9.82 -11.57 2.06
CA TRP A 150 10.69 -10.67 1.27
C TRP A 150 11.61 -11.44 0.34
N ARG A 151 12.37 -12.41 0.88
CA ARG A 151 13.31 -13.22 0.11
C ARG A 151 12.63 -13.92 -1.06
N ARG A 152 11.44 -14.50 -0.84
CA ARG A 152 10.67 -15.16 -1.90
C ARG A 152 10.21 -14.17 -2.97
N TRP A 153 9.77 -12.99 -2.56
CA TRP A 153 9.37 -11.94 -3.50
C TRP A 153 10.56 -11.49 -4.38
N VAL A 154 11.71 -11.17 -3.77
CA VAL A 154 12.93 -10.79 -4.51
C VAL A 154 13.37 -11.89 -5.48
N GLN A 155 13.36 -13.14 -5.02
CA GLN A 155 13.73 -14.28 -5.85
C GLN A 155 12.77 -14.45 -7.04
N ALA A 156 11.46 -14.40 -6.82
CA ALA A 156 10.47 -14.53 -7.88
C ALA A 156 10.62 -13.43 -8.94
N ARG A 157 10.85 -12.18 -8.54
CA ARG A 157 11.08 -11.07 -9.48
C ARG A 157 12.37 -11.24 -10.27
N ALA A 158 13.44 -11.73 -9.65
CA ALA A 158 14.68 -12.03 -10.37
C ALA A 158 14.51 -13.19 -11.38
N GLU A 159 13.69 -14.20 -11.05
CA GLU A 159 13.39 -15.34 -11.93
C GLU A 159 12.50 -14.96 -13.12
N GLU A 160 11.62 -13.96 -12.97
CA GLU A 160 10.75 -13.46 -14.03
C GLU A 160 11.52 -12.83 -15.20
N TYR A 161 12.69 -12.24 -14.93
CA TYR A 161 13.50 -11.49 -15.91
C TYR A 161 14.82 -12.21 -16.24
N VAL A 162 14.80 -13.55 -16.21
CA VAL A 162 15.93 -14.36 -16.66
C VAL A 162 16.26 -14.07 -18.12
N GLY A 163 17.55 -13.84 -18.40
CA GLY A 163 18.06 -13.48 -19.73
C GLY A 163 18.30 -11.98 -19.90
N THR A 164 17.38 -11.12 -19.44
CA THR A 164 17.54 -9.65 -19.54
C THR A 164 18.23 -9.03 -18.35
N ASP A 165 18.09 -9.62 -17.15
CA ASP A 165 18.51 -9.02 -15.88
C ASP A 165 19.38 -9.98 -15.03
N SER A 166 19.92 -11.02 -15.66
CA SER A 166 20.70 -12.09 -15.01
C SER A 166 22.20 -11.83 -14.94
N SER A 167 22.71 -10.74 -15.53
CA SER A 167 24.14 -10.44 -15.51
C SER A 167 24.65 -10.18 -14.09
N LEU A 168 25.94 -10.43 -13.86
CA LEU A 168 26.59 -10.09 -12.58
C LEU A 168 26.45 -8.59 -12.30
N ASP A 169 26.59 -7.76 -13.33
CA ASP A 169 26.40 -6.31 -13.24
C ASP A 169 24.97 -5.96 -12.79
N ALA A 170 23.94 -6.63 -13.33
CA ALA A 170 22.56 -6.44 -12.87
C ALA A 170 22.38 -6.84 -11.39
N GLN A 171 23.04 -7.90 -10.93
CA GLN A 171 23.01 -8.30 -9.52
C GLN A 171 23.74 -7.30 -8.61
N ILE A 172 24.90 -6.78 -9.03
CA ILE A 172 25.63 -5.71 -8.33
C ILE A 172 24.74 -4.49 -8.18
N VAL A 173 24.02 -4.10 -9.25
CA VAL A 173 23.14 -2.92 -9.22
C VAL A 173 21.99 -3.10 -8.22
N ARG A 174 21.36 -4.29 -8.15
CA ARG A 174 20.29 -4.55 -7.17
C ARG A 174 20.80 -4.47 -5.73
N PHE A 175 21.98 -5.03 -5.44
CA PHE A 175 22.59 -4.91 -4.12
C PHE A 175 23.01 -3.47 -3.78
N ALA A 176 23.53 -2.72 -4.75
CA ALA A 176 23.85 -1.31 -4.56
C ALA A 176 22.60 -0.46 -4.30
N ALA A 177 21.48 -0.76 -4.97
CA ALA A 177 20.20 -0.13 -4.72
C ALA A 177 19.71 -0.40 -3.29
N ASP A 178 19.74 -1.66 -2.84
CA ASP A 178 19.37 -2.04 -1.47
C ASP A 178 20.25 -1.32 -0.44
N GLY A 179 21.56 -1.24 -0.69
CA GLY A 179 22.52 -0.53 0.16
C GLY A 179 22.24 0.96 0.24
N LEU A 180 21.88 1.61 -0.88
CA LEU A 180 21.50 3.03 -0.89
C LEU A 180 20.25 3.28 -0.07
N TRP A 181 19.22 2.45 -0.25
CA TRP A 181 17.99 2.56 0.53
C TRP A 181 18.21 2.36 2.01
N PHE A 182 19.01 1.36 2.38
CA PHE A 182 19.36 1.12 3.77
C PHE A 182 20.16 2.30 4.36
N ALA A 183 21.12 2.84 3.59
CA ALA A 183 21.93 3.97 4.00
C ALA A 183 21.08 5.23 4.23
N ASP A 184 20.13 5.50 3.33
CA ASP A 184 19.18 6.61 3.42
C ASP A 184 18.23 6.46 4.61
N THR A 185 17.71 5.26 4.83
CA THR A 185 16.74 5.00 5.91
C THR A 185 17.38 5.13 7.29
N LEU A 186 18.65 4.78 7.43
CA LEU A 186 19.41 4.90 8.68
C LEU A 186 20.17 6.22 8.81
N GLU A 187 20.11 7.09 7.81
CA GLU A 187 20.91 8.33 7.74
C GLU A 187 22.40 8.09 8.02
N SER A 188 22.89 6.93 7.60
CA SER A 188 24.21 6.41 7.99
C SER A 188 25.38 7.07 7.27
N HIS A 189 25.13 7.72 6.13
CA HIS A 189 26.13 8.33 5.28
C HIS A 189 25.65 9.68 4.74
N GLU A 190 26.49 10.70 4.85
CA GLU A 190 26.29 11.97 4.16
C GLU A 190 26.80 11.86 2.73
N ILE A 191 25.87 11.69 1.78
CA ILE A 191 26.17 11.64 0.34
C ILE A 191 25.62 12.92 -0.30
N SER A 192 26.50 13.72 -0.91
CA SER A 192 26.09 14.90 -1.66
C SER A 192 25.21 14.53 -2.84
N ASP A 193 24.30 15.43 -3.24
CA ASP A 193 23.40 15.17 -4.36
C ASP A 193 24.15 14.95 -5.69
N SER A 194 25.32 15.57 -5.85
CA SER A 194 26.17 15.34 -7.03
C SER A 194 26.71 13.92 -7.06
N LEU A 195 27.34 13.48 -5.96
CA LEU A 195 27.90 12.13 -5.85
C LEU A 195 26.80 11.07 -6.00
N ARG A 196 25.62 11.32 -5.43
CA ARG A 196 24.46 10.45 -5.59
C ARG A 196 24.03 10.31 -7.05
N ARG A 197 23.90 11.43 -7.78
CA ARG A 197 23.55 11.40 -9.21
C ARG A 197 24.58 10.61 -10.01
N ASP A 198 25.86 10.84 -9.76
CA ASP A 198 26.95 10.14 -10.45
C ASP A 198 26.92 8.63 -10.16
N LEU A 199 26.66 8.24 -8.90
CA LEU A 199 26.50 6.84 -8.51
C LEU A 199 25.31 6.19 -9.21
N ILE A 200 24.14 6.83 -9.20
CA ILE A 200 22.94 6.30 -9.88
C ILE A 200 23.18 6.17 -11.39
N ASN A 201 23.78 7.18 -12.02
CA ASN A 201 24.13 7.13 -13.45
C ASN A 201 25.07 5.95 -13.74
N ARG A 202 26.09 5.76 -12.91
CA ARG A 202 27.03 4.65 -13.06
C ARG A 202 26.34 3.29 -12.92
N LEU A 203 25.44 3.16 -11.95
CA LEU A 203 24.66 1.93 -11.77
C LEU A 203 23.72 1.67 -12.95
N VAL A 204 23.10 2.71 -13.53
CA VAL A 204 22.29 2.60 -14.75
C VAL A 204 23.13 2.09 -15.94
N GLU A 205 24.35 2.62 -16.15
CA GLU A 205 25.24 2.14 -17.22
C GLU A 205 25.57 0.64 -17.12
N LEU A 206 25.76 0.13 -15.89
CA LEU A 206 26.05 -1.29 -15.66
C LEU A 206 24.89 -2.20 -16.08
N THR A 207 23.65 -1.71 -16.04
CA THR A 207 22.48 -2.52 -16.44
C THR A 207 22.39 -2.79 -17.94
N GLY A 208 23.10 -2.01 -18.78
CA GLY A 208 23.06 -2.14 -20.23
C GLY A 208 24.07 -3.14 -20.80
N LYS A 209 24.91 -3.73 -19.96
CA LYS A 209 25.93 -4.72 -20.33
C LYS A 209 25.44 -6.14 -20.12
#